data_AF-A0A2L2Z213-F1
#
_entry.id   AF-A0A2L2Z213-F1
#
_cell.length_a   1.000
_cell.length_b   1.000
_cell.length_c   1.000
_cell.angle_alpha   90.00
_cell.angle_beta   90.00
_cell.angle_gamma   90.00
#
_symmetry.space_group_name_H-M   'P 1'
#
loop_
_entity.id
_entity.type
_entity.pdbx_description
1 polymer ?
#
loop_
_entity_poly.entity_id
_entity_poly.type
_entity_poly.pdbx_seq_one_letter_code
_entity_poly.pdbx_strand_id
1 'polypeptide(L)' 'YLIIYLESVAENMRFNFSKLSPHQNVLFNTLDYNSIMFYGNYSFSSYGKDTIVARYGQRLSDTY' A
#
# COMPACT_ATOMS: atom_id res chain seq x y z
N TYR A 1 -3.08 -10.73 -0.23
CA TYR A 1 -2.40 -9.92 -1.24
C TYR A 1 -1.34 -8.99 -0.63
N LEU A 2 -1.68 -8.14 0.33
CA LEU A 2 -0.73 -7.19 0.94
C LEU A 2 -0.66 -7.36 2.47
N ILE A 3 0.42 -6.89 3.08
CA ILE A 3 0.60 -6.73 4.52
C ILE A 3 0.95 -5.25 4.75
N ILE A 4 0.27 -4.60 5.71
CA ILE A 4 0.46 -3.18 6.04
C ILE A 4 1.04 -3.06 7.44
N TYR A 5 2.12 -2.29 7.60
CA TYR A 5 2.80 -2.00 8.86
C TYR A 5 2.46 -0.57 9.31
N LEU A 6 1.28 -0.36 9.90
CA LEU A 6 0.80 0.97 10.31
C LEU A 6 1.68 1.63 11.39
N GLU A 7 2.46 0.84 12.12
CA GLU A 7 3.48 1.28 13.06
C GLU A 7 4.68 1.95 12.38
N SER A 8 4.96 1.60 11.12
CA SER A 8 6.03 2.21 10.31
C SER A 8 5.56 3.48 9.59
N VAL A 9 4.24 3.68 9.48
CA VAL A 9 3.62 4.83 8.79
C VAL A 9 3.57 6.03 9.73
N ALA A 10 3.90 7.22 9.20
CA ALA A 10 3.73 8.49 9.92
C ALA A 10 2.29 8.62 10.42
N GLU A 11 2.10 8.99 11.69
CA GLU A 11 0.81 8.94 12.36
C GLU A 11 -0.27 9.74 11.62
N ASN A 12 0.08 10.93 11.16
CA ASN A 12 -0.78 11.80 10.36
C ASN A 12 -1.05 11.29 8.93
N MET A 13 -0.36 10.25 8.46
CA MET A 13 -0.51 9.66 7.13
C MET A 13 -1.18 8.28 7.12
N ARG A 14 -1.49 7.71 8.30
CA ARG A 14 -2.13 6.39 8.41
C ARG A 14 -3.45 6.27 7.65
N PHE A 15 -4.18 7.38 7.49
CA PHE A 15 -5.44 7.40 6.77
C PHE A 15 -5.31 6.96 5.30
N ASN A 16 -4.13 7.12 4.68
CA ASN A 16 -3.86 6.72 3.28
C ASN A 16 -3.93 5.21 3.06
N PHE A 17 -3.87 4.40 4.13
CA PHE A 17 -3.98 2.94 4.08
C PHE A 17 -5.39 2.44 4.44
N SER A 18 -6.37 3.35 4.60
CA SER A 18 -7.75 2.97 4.87
C SER A 18 -8.39 2.33 3.64
N LYS A 19 -9.07 1.20 3.83
CA LYS A 19 -9.82 0.56 2.74
C LYS A 19 -11.06 1.39 2.42
N LEU A 20 -11.36 1.53 1.13
CA LEU A 20 -12.64 2.03 0.66
C LEU A 20 -13.76 1.06 1.07
N SER A 21 -14.95 1.60 1.36
CA SER A 21 -16.12 0.76 1.61
C SER A 21 -16.55 0.02 0.32
N PRO A 22 -17.31 -1.09 0.42
CA PRO A 22 -17.73 -1.86 -0.76
C PRO A 22 -18.51 -1.05 -1.80
N HIS A 23 -19.27 -0.04 -1.38
CA HIS A 23 -20.04 0.82 -2.29
C HIS A 23 -19.19 1.91 -2.96
N GLN A 24 -17.99 2.16 -2.46
CA GLN A 24 -17.02 3.11 -3.02
C GLN A 24 -16.02 2.42 -3.95
N ASN A 25 -16.04 1.09 -4.05
CA ASN A 25 -15.07 0.33 -4.83
C ASN A 25 -15.77 -0.69 -5.74
N VAL A 26 -15.56 -0.55 -7.05
CA VAL A 26 -16.01 -1.54 -8.03
C VAL A 26 -14.81 -2.38 -8.46
N LEU A 27 -14.85 -3.67 -8.15
CA LEU A 27 -13.77 -4.61 -8.45
C LEU A 27 -13.93 -5.14 -9.88
N PHE A 28 -13.12 -4.64 -10.82
CA PHE A 28 -13.12 -5.10 -12.21
C PHE A 28 -12.08 -6.19 -12.48
N ASN A 29 -11.00 -6.22 -11.71
CA ASN A 29 -9.88 -7.14 -11.86
C ASN A 29 -9.37 -7.62 -10.49
N THR A 30 -8.55 -8.67 -10.54
CA THR A 30 -7.76 -9.10 -9.38
C THR A 30 -6.65 -8.09 -9.09
N LEU A 31 -6.07 -8.15 -7.88
CA LEU A 31 -5.00 -7.23 -7.52
C LEU A 31 -3.78 -7.35 -8.46
N ASP A 32 -3.36 -6.22 -9.03
CA ASP A 32 -2.15 -6.09 -9.84
C ASP A 32 -1.08 -5.33 -9.06
N TYR A 33 -0.03 -6.04 -8.65
CA TYR A 33 1.10 -5.47 -7.91
C TYR A 33 2.01 -4.58 -8.77
N ASN A 34 1.90 -4.62 -10.11
CA ASN A 34 2.66 -3.77 -11.03
C ASN A 34 1.87 -2.54 -11.48
N SER A 35 0.67 -2.34 -10.97
CA SER A 35 -0.14 -1.17 -11.34
C SER A 35 0.58 0.12 -10.94
N ILE A 36 0.62 1.08 -11.87
CA ILE A 36 1.22 2.41 -11.64
C ILE A 36 0.55 3.19 -10.49
N MET A 37 -0.64 2.75 -10.08
CA MET A 37 -1.43 3.35 -9.00
C MET A 37 -1.06 2.81 -7.61
N PHE A 38 -0.10 1.90 -7.51
CA PHE A 38 0.33 1.34 -6.23
C PHE A 38 1.37 2.22 -5.52
N TYR A 39 1.26 2.26 -4.20
CA TYR A 39 2.33 2.73 -3.34
C TYR A 39 3.48 1.72 -3.29
N GLY A 40 4.70 2.23 -3.29
CA GLY A 40 5.92 1.46 -3.06
C GLY A 40 6.11 1.08 -1.59
N ASN A 41 7.06 0.18 -1.34
CA ASN A 41 7.24 -0.43 -0.02
C ASN A 41 7.50 0.59 1.12
N TYR A 42 8.07 1.76 0.80
CA TYR A 42 8.48 2.78 1.78
C TYR A 42 7.55 4.00 1.83
N SER A 43 6.46 4.00 1.07
CA SER A 43 5.52 5.12 1.02
C SER A 43 5.01 5.51 2.42
N PHE A 44 5.11 6.80 2.74
CA PHE A 44 4.70 7.39 4.03
C PHE A 44 5.43 6.86 5.27
N SER A 45 6.60 6.24 5.08
CA SER A 45 7.40 5.72 6.19
C SER A 45 7.96 6.83 7.07
N SER A 46 7.95 6.63 8.39
CA SER A 46 8.58 7.56 9.34
C SER A 46 10.10 7.41 9.42
N TYR A 47 10.65 6.24 9.05
CA TYR A 47 12.06 5.89 9.27
C TYR A 47 12.65 5.00 8.16
N GLY A 48 12.14 5.09 6.93
CA GLY A 48 12.60 4.26 5.80
C GLY A 48 12.34 2.75 5.98
N LYS A 49 11.42 2.39 6.88
CA LYS A 49 10.94 1.02 7.07
C LYS A 49 9.79 0.72 6.11
N ASP A 50 9.64 -0.54 5.74
CA ASP A 50 8.50 -0.99 4.94
C ASP A 50 7.18 -0.62 5.63
N THR A 51 6.26 -0.03 4.87
CA THR A 51 4.89 0.29 5.29
C THR A 51 3.87 -0.63 4.63
N ILE A 52 4.21 -1.16 3.44
CA ILE A 52 3.38 -2.10 2.68
C ILE A 52 4.27 -3.13 1.98
N VAL A 53 3.92 -4.41 2.03
CA VAL A 53 4.62 -5.47 1.29
C VAL A 53 3.64 -6.41 0.61
N ALA A 54 4.02 -6.94 -0.56
CA ALA A 54 3.27 -8.02 -1.18
C ALA A 54 3.46 -9.31 -0.36
N ARG A 55 2.36 -10.03 -0.13
CA ARG A 55 2.36 -11.27 0.66
C ARG A 55 3.31 -12.33 0.09
N TYR A 56 3.54 -12.31 -1.22
CA TYR A 56 4.36 -13.29 -1.93
C TYR A 56 5.72 -12.74 -2.40
N GLY A 57 6.22 -11.68 -1.74
CA GLY A 57 7.60 -11.21 -1.94
C GLY A 57 7.84 -10.33 -3.17
N GLN A 58 6.80 -9.99 -3.93
CA GLN A 58 6.93 -9.01 -5.00
C GLN A 58 7.27 -7.62 -4.42
N ARG A 59 8.31 -6.99 -4.97
CA ARG A 59 8.69 -5.63 -4.60
C ARG A 59 7.66 -4.64 -5.15
N LEU A 60 7.26 -3.69 -4.33
CA LEU A 60 6.38 -2.59 -4.71
C LEU A 60 7.24 -1.34 -4.87
N SER A 61 7.24 -0.76 -6.06
CA SER A 61 8.04 0.42 -6.38
C SER A 61 7.15 1.61 -6.66
N ASP A 62 7.49 2.74 -6.05
CA ASP A 62 6.96 4.05 -6.45
C ASP A 62 7.46 4.38 -7.87
N THR A 63 6.66 5.12 -8.63
CA THR A 63 6.96 5.46 -10.04
C THR A 63 7.78 6.74 -10.22
N TYR A 64 8.22 7.38 -9.12
CA TYR A 64 8.96 8.65 -9.14
C TYR A 64 10.11 8.67 -8.14
#